data_AF-A0A949AZY3-F1
#
_entry.id   AF-A0A949AZY3-F1
#
_cell.length_a   1.000
_cell.length_b   1.000
_cell.length_c   1.000
_cell.angle_alpha   90.00
_cell.angle_beta   90.00
_cell.angle_gamma   90.00
#
_symmetry.space_group_name_H-M   'P 1'
#
loop_
_entity.id
_entity.type
_entity.pdbx_description
1 polymer ?
#
loop_
_entity_poly.entity_id
_entity_poly.type
_entity_poly.pdbx_seq_one_letter_code
_entity_poly.pdbx_strand_id
1 'polypeptide(L)'
;MALETTPGKHHQASKTRLSLILPAAALLSIILVSWFSLATKPAEALVATWWPASGIALGAAIRLPKRHLWWFSLACGLVILGTNLAQFHQAPMALAASVGTSLEVWVGATILRWRTDGVPALRSRPDLAKLLIAAFLGATAFDAVLSATALVVSGPAAAAFHLASAGPRRTAGILLITPLFMQLPETPPPRFSPRIAAHMSAGLIVASLVFLTNQHFPLAFLPLVPPIWSALLIPVRWLMAEMIGIAAIASYGSASGHGPFAFINLGAAGGGCHPPSLRSGHGRIRAGAGTDRRARADRSGPPHRQRTAVPAQL
;
A
#
# COMPACT_ATOMS: atom_id res chain seq x y z
N MET A 1 37.34 51.12 -27.22
CA MET A 1 37.48 49.65 -27.21
C MET A 1 36.79 49.15 -25.94
N ALA A 2 35.50 48.86 -26.03
CA ALA A 2 34.67 48.47 -24.88
C ALA A 2 34.74 46.95 -24.69
N LEU A 3 35.10 46.51 -23.49
CA LEU A 3 35.17 45.11 -23.10
C LEU A 3 33.76 44.59 -22.79
N GLU A 4 33.22 43.76 -23.69
CA GLU A 4 32.05 42.92 -23.42
C GLU A 4 32.40 41.88 -22.35
N THR A 5 31.99 42.14 -21.11
CA THR A 5 32.02 41.15 -20.03
C THR A 5 30.84 40.19 -20.21
N THR A 6 31.10 38.96 -20.65
CA THR A 6 30.11 37.88 -20.82
C THR A 6 29.67 37.34 -19.45
N PRO A 7 28.45 37.63 -18.95
CA PRO A 7 27.96 37.11 -17.68
C PRO A 7 27.16 35.83 -17.96
N GLY A 8 27.84 34.72 -18.28
CA GLY A 8 27.15 33.51 -18.79
C GLY A 8 27.44 32.20 -18.08
N LYS A 9 28.71 31.93 -17.71
CA LYS A 9 29.13 30.53 -17.47
C LYS A 9 28.94 30.03 -16.04
N HIS A 10 29.11 30.87 -15.01
CA HIS A 10 29.00 30.42 -13.61
C HIS A 10 27.54 30.23 -13.14
N HIS A 11 26.59 30.99 -13.67
CA HIS A 11 25.18 30.92 -13.26
C HIS A 11 24.42 29.74 -13.92
N GLN A 12 24.90 29.27 -15.08
CA GLN A 12 24.36 28.07 -15.73
C GLN A 12 24.86 26.78 -15.08
N ALA A 13 26.13 26.69 -14.72
CA ALA A 13 26.70 25.47 -14.12
C ALA A 13 26.07 25.11 -12.76
N SER A 14 25.69 26.10 -11.94
CA SER A 14 25.02 25.84 -10.65
C SER A 14 23.58 25.35 -10.82
N LYS A 15 22.83 25.90 -11.80
CA LYS A 15 21.47 25.46 -12.15
C LYS A 15 21.46 24.02 -12.67
N THR A 16 22.46 23.63 -13.47
CA THR A 16 22.56 22.27 -14.01
C THR A 16 22.91 21.22 -12.95
N ARG A 17 23.80 21.55 -11.99
CA ARG A 17 24.14 20.64 -10.89
C ARG A 17 22.97 20.46 -9.91
N LEU A 18 22.27 21.54 -9.56
CA LEU A 18 21.08 21.45 -8.70
C LEU A 18 19.94 20.64 -9.36
N SER A 19 19.84 20.72 -10.70
CA SER A 19 18.88 19.97 -11.50
C SER A 19 19.09 18.44 -11.48
N LEU A 20 20.32 17.96 -11.26
CA LEU A 20 20.62 16.51 -11.25
C LEU A 20 20.61 15.91 -9.85
N ILE A 21 20.82 16.72 -8.81
CA ILE A 21 20.81 16.24 -7.42
C ILE A 21 19.42 15.72 -7.03
N LEU A 22 18.33 16.40 -7.43
CA LEU A 22 16.97 15.96 -7.09
C LEU A 22 16.61 14.58 -7.65
N PRO A 23 16.75 14.29 -8.97
CA PRO A 23 16.45 12.96 -9.49
C PRO A 23 17.40 11.90 -8.93
N ALA A 24 18.69 12.20 -8.75
CA ALA A 24 19.64 11.25 -8.16
C ALA A 24 19.28 10.92 -6.71
N ALA A 25 18.98 11.93 -5.89
CA ALA A 25 18.56 11.75 -4.50
C ALA A 25 17.21 11.02 -4.41
N ALA A 26 16.27 11.28 -5.34
CA ALA A 26 15.01 10.57 -5.40
C ALA A 26 15.21 9.08 -5.75
N LEU A 27 16.02 8.77 -6.76
CA LEU A 27 16.35 7.38 -7.12
C LEU A 27 17.07 6.67 -5.98
N LEU A 28 18.04 7.32 -5.32
CA LEU A 28 18.69 6.77 -4.14
C LEU A 28 17.68 6.53 -3.00
N SER A 29 16.77 7.47 -2.77
CA SER A 29 15.71 7.32 -1.76
C SER A 29 14.79 6.14 -2.11
N ILE A 30 14.40 5.98 -3.37
CA ILE A 30 13.60 4.84 -3.84
C ILE A 30 14.34 3.52 -3.60
N ILE A 31 15.65 3.46 -3.88
CA ILE A 31 16.48 2.26 -3.60
C ILE A 31 16.49 1.95 -2.11
N LEU A 32 16.85 2.93 -1.28
CA LEU A 32 16.97 2.74 0.17
C LEU A 32 15.64 2.34 0.79
N VAL A 33 14.56 2.98 0.37
CA VAL A 33 13.19 2.68 0.83
C VAL A 33 12.75 1.30 0.38
N SER A 34 13.03 0.90 -0.87
CA SER A 34 12.66 -0.41 -1.40
C SER A 34 13.51 -1.52 -0.77
N TRP A 35 14.79 -1.26 -0.51
CA TRP A 35 15.66 -2.16 0.22
C TRP A 35 15.19 -2.34 1.67
N PHE A 36 14.90 -1.24 2.36
CA PHE A 36 14.36 -1.27 3.73
C PHE A 36 13.05 -2.07 3.79
N SER A 37 12.17 -1.87 2.81
CA SER A 37 10.93 -2.65 2.66
C SER A 37 11.19 -4.16 2.62
N LEU A 38 12.18 -4.59 1.85
CA LEU A 38 12.58 -6.00 1.78
C LEU A 38 13.20 -6.48 3.09
N ALA A 39 14.07 -5.69 3.72
CA ALA A 39 14.73 -6.04 4.96
C ALA A 39 13.76 -6.16 6.15
N THR A 40 12.70 -5.35 6.18
CA THR A 40 11.67 -5.38 7.23
C THR A 40 10.49 -6.30 6.93
N LYS A 41 10.52 -7.03 5.81
CA LYS A 41 9.43 -7.93 5.42
C LYS A 41 9.34 -9.08 6.43
N PRO A 42 8.22 -9.22 7.17
CA PRO A 42 7.98 -10.41 8.00
C PRO A 42 7.85 -11.64 7.10
N ALA A 43 8.31 -12.80 7.57
CA ALA A 43 8.27 -14.05 6.82
C ALA A 43 6.85 -14.44 6.34
N GLU A 44 5.82 -13.95 7.03
CA GLU A 44 4.40 -14.22 6.78
C GLU A 44 3.75 -13.25 5.77
N ALA A 45 4.40 -12.13 5.45
CA ALA A 45 3.82 -11.12 4.56
C ALA A 45 4.03 -11.49 3.08
N LEU A 46 2.93 -11.77 2.35
CA LEU A 46 2.97 -12.13 0.94
C LEU A 46 3.46 -11.00 0.01
N VAL A 47 3.41 -9.74 0.45
CA VAL A 47 3.86 -8.59 -0.35
C VAL A 47 4.61 -7.59 0.51
N ALA A 48 5.66 -6.98 -0.05
CA ALA A 48 6.43 -5.93 0.60
C ALA A 48 5.51 -4.83 1.14
N THR A 49 5.65 -4.56 2.43
CA THR A 49 4.71 -3.75 3.22
C THR A 49 4.95 -2.24 3.07
N TRP A 50 6.04 -1.80 2.44
CA TRP A 50 6.43 -0.39 2.44
C TRP A 50 6.16 0.30 1.08
N TRP A 51 5.13 1.15 1.03
CA TRP A 51 4.64 1.93 -0.13
C TRP A 51 5.19 3.36 -0.38
N PRO A 52 5.98 4.00 0.51
CA PRO A 52 6.54 5.34 0.29
C PRO A 52 7.26 5.59 -1.04
N ALA A 53 7.86 4.57 -1.65
CA ALA A 53 8.62 4.70 -2.88
C ALA A 53 7.81 5.33 -4.03
N SER A 54 6.53 4.99 -4.17
CA SER A 54 5.64 5.53 -5.21
C SER A 54 5.45 7.04 -5.10
N GLY A 55 5.19 7.52 -3.88
CA GLY A 55 4.99 8.96 -3.66
C GLY A 55 6.28 9.76 -3.80
N ILE A 56 7.44 9.19 -3.44
CA ILE A 56 8.75 9.80 -3.71
C ILE A 56 9.00 9.87 -5.23
N ALA A 57 8.75 8.79 -5.96
CA ALA A 57 8.94 8.73 -7.40
C ALA A 57 8.05 9.75 -8.11
N LEU A 58 6.75 9.78 -7.81
CA LEU A 58 5.84 10.75 -8.41
C LEU A 58 6.16 12.19 -7.98
N GLY A 59 6.45 12.41 -6.70
CA GLY A 59 6.84 13.70 -6.15
C GLY A 59 8.12 14.28 -6.78
N ALA A 60 9.11 13.43 -7.05
CA ALA A 60 10.31 13.85 -7.78
C ALA A 60 10.00 14.12 -9.26
N ALA A 61 9.20 13.26 -9.90
CA ALA A 61 8.83 13.38 -11.31
C ALA A 61 8.13 14.71 -11.63
N ILE A 62 7.27 15.20 -10.72
CA ILE A 62 6.53 16.46 -10.91
C ILE A 62 7.41 17.71 -10.83
N ARG A 63 8.61 17.60 -10.25
CA ARG A 63 9.60 18.68 -10.16
C ARG A 63 10.56 18.72 -11.35
N LEU A 64 10.62 17.65 -12.14
CA LEU A 64 11.48 17.58 -13.31
C LEU A 64 10.85 18.28 -14.53
N PRO A 65 11.64 18.83 -15.46
CA PRO A 65 11.10 19.35 -16.71
C PRO A 65 10.48 18.22 -17.56
N LYS A 66 9.37 18.49 -18.26
CA LYS A 66 8.56 17.48 -19.01
C LYS A 66 9.41 16.60 -19.93
N ARG A 67 10.44 17.17 -20.57
CA ARG A 67 11.37 16.45 -21.45
C ARG A 67 12.12 15.29 -20.78
N HIS A 68 12.35 15.35 -19.47
CA HIS A 68 13.04 14.30 -18.72
C HIS A 68 12.08 13.33 -18.04
N LEU A 69 10.77 13.58 -18.09
CA LEU A 69 9.79 12.76 -17.38
C LEU A 69 9.83 11.31 -17.85
N TRP A 70 9.88 11.10 -19.16
CA TRP A 70 9.93 9.76 -19.74
C TRP A 70 11.18 8.98 -19.32
N TRP A 71 12.35 9.62 -19.37
CA TRP A 71 13.61 9.02 -18.91
C TRP A 71 13.62 8.73 -17.41
N PHE A 72 13.07 9.63 -16.60
CA PHE A 72 12.98 9.44 -15.16
C PHE A 72 12.03 8.29 -14.78
N SER A 73 10.88 8.20 -15.45
CA SER A 73 9.96 7.08 -15.30
C SER A 73 10.63 5.74 -15.63
N LEU A 74 11.37 5.68 -16.73
CA LEU A 74 12.12 4.49 -17.12
C LEU A 74 13.21 4.15 -16.09
N ALA A 75 13.93 5.16 -15.61
CA ALA A 75 14.94 5.00 -14.56
C ALA A 75 14.34 4.45 -13.26
N CYS A 76 13.15 4.92 -12.85
CA CYS A 76 12.45 4.39 -11.67
C CYS A 76 12.14 2.89 -11.81
N GLY A 77 11.63 2.47 -12.97
CA GLY A 77 11.37 1.04 -13.25
C GLY A 77 12.64 0.19 -13.26
N LEU A 78 13.72 0.70 -13.86
CA LEU A 78 15.00 0.01 -13.92
C LEU A 78 15.62 -0.15 -12.54
N VAL A 79 15.59 0.91 -11.73
CA VAL A 79 16.15 0.92 -10.38
C VAL A 79 15.42 -0.06 -9.45
N ILE A 80 14.10 -0.14 -9.55
CA ILE A 80 13.30 -1.02 -8.69
C ILE A 80 13.28 -2.48 -9.19
N LEU A 81 13.84 -2.77 -10.37
CA LEU A 81 13.90 -4.11 -10.95
C LEU A 81 14.64 -5.09 -10.05
N GLY A 82 15.78 -4.68 -9.47
CA GLY A 82 16.55 -5.53 -8.57
C GLY A 82 15.76 -5.94 -7.32
N THR A 83 15.06 -4.98 -6.71
CA THR A 83 14.20 -5.25 -5.55
C THR A 83 12.98 -6.08 -5.93
N ASN A 84 12.40 -5.88 -7.12
CA ASN A 84 11.29 -6.69 -7.62
C ASN A 84 11.70 -8.14 -7.90
N LEU A 85 12.90 -8.37 -8.44
CA LEU A 85 13.44 -9.73 -8.65
C LEU A 85 13.60 -10.46 -7.32
N ALA A 86 14.14 -9.77 -6.31
CA ALA A 86 14.26 -10.31 -4.96
C ALA A 86 12.90 -10.52 -4.27
N GLN A 87 11.87 -9.73 -4.61
CA GLN A 87 10.53 -9.83 -4.02
C GLN A 87 9.71 -10.98 -4.61
N PHE A 88 9.69 -11.12 -5.94
CA PHE A 88 8.79 -12.05 -6.64
C PHE A 88 9.42 -13.40 -6.94
N HIS A 89 10.75 -13.51 -6.93
CA HIS A 89 11.50 -14.71 -7.35
C HIS A 89 11.16 -15.22 -8.78
N GLN A 90 10.39 -14.46 -9.55
CA GLN A 90 9.93 -14.78 -10.89
C GLN A 90 10.21 -13.58 -11.80
N ALA A 91 11.04 -13.80 -12.82
CA ALA A 91 11.39 -12.78 -13.80
C ALA A 91 10.17 -12.07 -14.45
N PRO A 92 9.09 -12.77 -14.89
CA PRO A 92 7.96 -12.09 -15.53
C PRO A 92 7.21 -11.15 -14.58
N MET A 93 7.03 -11.55 -13.31
CA MET A 93 6.43 -10.69 -12.27
C MET A 93 7.28 -9.48 -11.97
N ALA A 94 8.60 -9.66 -11.85
CA ALA A 94 9.51 -8.57 -11.56
C ALA A 94 9.55 -7.52 -12.69
N LEU A 95 9.60 -7.99 -13.95
CA LEU A 95 9.54 -7.13 -15.12
C LEU A 95 8.21 -6.39 -15.20
N ALA A 96 7.08 -7.07 -15.00
CA ALA A 96 5.77 -6.45 -14.98
C ALA A 96 5.64 -5.36 -13.90
N ALA A 97 6.10 -5.62 -12.69
CA ALA A 97 6.10 -4.63 -11.60
C ALA A 97 6.99 -3.41 -11.90
N SER A 98 8.14 -3.62 -12.55
CA SER A 98 9.03 -2.52 -12.96
C SER A 98 8.46 -1.67 -14.10
N VAL A 99 7.86 -2.32 -15.09
CA VAL A 99 7.13 -1.62 -16.17
C VAL A 99 5.94 -0.87 -15.61
N GLY A 100 5.15 -1.51 -14.74
CA GLY A 100 4.03 -0.89 -14.03
C GLY A 100 4.47 0.33 -13.22
N THR A 101 5.63 0.28 -12.56
CA THR A 101 6.16 1.42 -11.80
C THR A 101 6.52 2.59 -12.73
N SER A 102 7.11 2.30 -13.89
CA SER A 102 7.42 3.31 -14.89
C SER A 102 6.15 3.99 -15.40
N LEU A 103 5.12 3.19 -15.68
CA LEU A 103 3.82 3.66 -16.14
C LEU A 103 3.09 4.47 -15.07
N GLU A 104 3.08 4.03 -13.82
CA GLU A 104 2.48 4.79 -12.71
C GLU A 104 3.06 6.20 -12.60
N VAL A 105 4.38 6.30 -12.59
CA VAL A 105 5.08 7.60 -12.49
C VAL A 105 4.78 8.46 -13.71
N TRP A 106 4.81 7.86 -14.91
CA TRP A 106 4.56 8.58 -16.16
C TRP A 106 3.11 9.09 -16.25
N VAL A 107 2.13 8.22 -15.99
CA VAL A 107 0.69 8.54 -16.00
C VAL A 107 0.38 9.57 -14.92
N GLY A 108 0.78 9.31 -13.68
CA GLY A 108 0.52 10.21 -12.55
C GLY A 108 1.12 11.61 -12.77
N ALA A 109 2.36 11.70 -13.24
CA ALA A 109 3.01 12.99 -13.45
C ALA A 109 2.42 13.74 -14.66
N THR A 110 2.00 13.02 -15.69
CA THR A 110 1.36 13.63 -16.88
C THR A 110 -0.01 14.22 -16.50
N ILE A 111 -0.80 13.50 -15.71
CA ILE A 111 -2.09 14.00 -15.20
C ILE A 111 -1.88 15.22 -14.30
N LEU A 112 -0.94 15.15 -13.36
CA LEU A 112 -0.74 16.23 -12.39
C LEU A 112 -0.21 17.52 -13.04
N ARG A 113 0.48 17.38 -14.18
CA ARG A 113 1.02 18.50 -14.98
C ARG A 113 0.17 18.84 -16.19
N TRP A 114 -1.04 18.30 -16.26
CA TRP A 114 -1.95 18.56 -17.36
C TRP A 114 -2.24 20.07 -17.44
N ARG A 115 -1.86 20.68 -18.57
CA ARG A 115 -1.96 22.14 -18.85
C ARG A 115 -1.11 23.05 -17.95
N THR A 116 -0.09 22.54 -17.27
CA THR A 116 0.82 23.39 -16.46
C THR A 116 2.27 22.96 -16.69
N ASP A 117 3.16 23.92 -16.94
CA ASP A 117 4.59 23.64 -17.15
C ASP A 117 5.41 23.73 -15.86
N GLY A 118 4.90 24.43 -14.85
CA GLY A 118 5.48 24.56 -13.52
C GLY A 118 5.21 23.38 -12.58
N VAL A 119 5.74 23.49 -11.35
CA VAL A 119 5.48 22.53 -10.28
C VAL A 119 4.01 22.64 -9.85
N PRO A 120 3.25 21.53 -9.80
CA PRO A 120 1.86 21.53 -9.35
C PRO A 120 1.71 22.12 -7.94
N ALA A 121 0.67 22.91 -7.74
CA ALA A 121 0.32 23.48 -6.44
C ALA A 121 -0.82 22.67 -5.80
N LEU A 122 -0.90 22.66 -4.47
CA LEU A 122 -2.00 22.08 -3.72
C LEU A 122 -2.65 23.20 -2.89
N ARG A 123 -3.39 24.09 -3.57
CA ARG A 123 -4.01 25.28 -2.94
C ARG A 123 -5.52 25.22 -2.95
N SER A 124 -6.10 24.51 -3.90
CA SER A 124 -7.54 24.53 -4.17
C SER A 124 -8.13 23.12 -4.24
N ARG A 125 -9.46 23.00 -4.10
CA ARG A 125 -10.18 21.71 -4.27
C ARG A 125 -9.91 21.07 -5.65
N PRO A 126 -9.87 21.81 -6.77
CA PRO A 126 -9.44 21.25 -8.06
C PRO A 126 -8.03 20.65 -8.04
N ASP A 127 -7.09 21.23 -7.30
CA ASP A 127 -5.73 20.68 -7.20
C ASP A 127 -5.73 19.34 -6.44
N LEU A 128 -6.52 19.26 -5.37
CA LEU A 128 -6.73 18.01 -4.62
C LEU A 128 -7.40 16.95 -5.52
N ALA A 129 -8.41 17.32 -6.31
CA ALA A 129 -9.05 16.42 -7.24
C ALA A 129 -8.07 15.89 -8.30
N LYS A 130 -7.21 16.76 -8.86
CA LYS A 130 -6.14 16.34 -9.78
C LYS A 130 -5.16 15.36 -9.13
N LEU A 131 -4.77 15.60 -7.88
CA LEU A 131 -3.91 14.68 -7.13
C LEU A 131 -4.58 13.33 -6.93
N LEU A 132 -5.85 13.30 -6.52
CA LEU A 132 -6.61 12.07 -6.34
C LEU A 132 -6.73 11.29 -7.65
N ILE A 133 -7.06 11.96 -8.76
CA ILE A 133 -7.15 11.34 -10.09
C ILE A 133 -5.78 10.81 -10.53
N ALA A 134 -4.71 11.58 -10.35
CA ALA A 134 -3.36 11.15 -10.69
C ALA A 134 -2.90 9.93 -9.87
N ALA A 135 -3.20 9.93 -8.57
CA ALA A 135 -2.89 8.82 -7.67
C ALA A 135 -3.66 7.55 -8.02
N PHE A 136 -4.94 7.70 -8.34
CA PHE A 136 -5.81 6.58 -8.72
C PHE A 136 -5.41 6.01 -10.09
N LEU A 137 -5.36 6.84 -11.13
CA LEU A 137 -5.02 6.37 -12.48
C LEU A 137 -3.59 5.85 -12.59
N GLY A 138 -2.64 6.47 -11.89
CA GLY A 138 -1.26 5.96 -11.80
C GLY A 138 -1.20 4.58 -11.15
N ALA A 139 -1.85 4.41 -9.99
CA ALA A 139 -1.89 3.13 -9.29
C ALA A 139 -2.62 2.05 -10.10
N THR A 140 -3.73 2.40 -10.76
CA THR A 140 -4.47 1.48 -11.65
C THR A 140 -3.62 1.04 -12.83
N ALA A 141 -2.78 1.91 -13.39
CA ALA A 141 -1.87 1.53 -14.48
C ALA A 141 -0.83 0.50 -14.02
N PHE A 142 -0.26 0.66 -12.82
CA PHE A 142 0.62 -0.34 -12.22
C PHE A 142 -0.14 -1.67 -12.00
N ASP A 143 -1.32 -1.57 -11.40
CA ASP A 143 -2.09 -2.72 -10.97
C ASP A 143 -2.63 -3.54 -12.14
N ALA A 144 -3.07 -2.89 -13.22
CA ALA A 144 -3.49 -3.57 -14.44
C ALA A 144 -2.35 -4.40 -15.05
N VAL A 145 -1.13 -3.86 -15.10
CA VAL A 145 0.05 -4.56 -15.65
C VAL A 145 0.43 -5.74 -14.76
N LEU A 146 0.49 -5.52 -13.45
CA LEU A 146 0.86 -6.58 -12.50
C LEU A 146 -0.19 -7.70 -12.48
N SER A 147 -1.48 -7.34 -12.38
CA SER A 147 -2.59 -8.29 -12.31
C SER A 147 -2.78 -9.07 -13.61
N ALA A 148 -2.64 -8.42 -14.78
CA ALA A 148 -2.67 -9.12 -16.07
C ALA A 148 -1.54 -10.15 -16.18
N THR A 149 -0.34 -9.80 -15.73
CA THR A 149 0.79 -10.73 -15.73
C THR A 149 0.57 -11.85 -14.71
N ALA A 150 0.01 -11.53 -13.53
CA ALA A 150 -0.27 -12.52 -12.49
C ALA A 150 -1.34 -13.54 -12.94
N LEU A 151 -2.31 -13.11 -13.74
CA LEU A 151 -3.32 -13.98 -14.32
C LEU A 151 -2.69 -15.06 -15.22
N VAL A 152 -1.66 -14.70 -15.98
CA VAL A 152 -0.95 -15.61 -16.88
C VAL A 152 0.03 -16.51 -16.12
N VAL A 153 0.75 -15.98 -15.13
CA VAL A 153 1.86 -16.68 -14.47
C VAL A 153 1.40 -17.49 -13.24
N SER A 154 0.50 -16.93 -12.44
CA SER A 154 0.13 -17.44 -11.11
C SER A 154 -1.37 -17.80 -11.00
N GLY A 155 -2.17 -17.50 -12.02
CA GLY A 155 -3.58 -17.82 -12.10
C GLY A 155 -4.53 -16.78 -11.48
N PRO A 156 -5.86 -17.02 -11.56
CA PRO A 156 -6.87 -16.01 -11.25
C PRO A 156 -6.88 -15.54 -9.78
N ALA A 157 -6.58 -16.43 -8.83
CA ALA A 157 -6.58 -16.10 -7.41
C ALA A 157 -5.47 -15.09 -7.06
N ALA A 158 -4.26 -15.28 -7.61
CA ALA A 158 -3.15 -14.36 -7.43
C ALA A 158 -3.43 -13.01 -8.09
N ALA A 159 -4.03 -13.01 -9.29
CA ALA A 159 -4.43 -11.79 -9.98
C ALA A 159 -5.44 -10.98 -9.16
N ALA A 160 -6.48 -11.63 -8.61
CA ALA A 160 -7.47 -10.97 -7.77
C ALA A 160 -6.85 -10.38 -6.49
N PHE A 161 -5.90 -11.10 -5.88
CA PHE A 161 -5.17 -10.62 -4.70
C PHE A 161 -4.30 -9.39 -5.00
N HIS A 162 -3.61 -9.38 -6.14
CA HIS A 162 -2.84 -8.21 -6.58
C HIS A 162 -3.76 -7.02 -6.86
N LEU A 163 -4.86 -7.23 -7.57
CA LEU A 163 -5.85 -6.19 -7.88
C LEU A 163 -6.45 -5.57 -6.62
N ALA A 164 -6.77 -6.39 -5.62
CA ALA A 164 -7.37 -5.91 -4.36
C ALA A 164 -6.36 -5.18 -3.45
N SER A 165 -5.06 -5.48 -3.56
CA SER A 165 -4.07 -5.02 -2.57
C SER A 165 -3.04 -4.04 -3.11
N ALA A 166 -2.62 -4.16 -4.37
CA ALA A 166 -1.52 -3.39 -4.92
C ALA A 166 -1.93 -1.94 -5.18
N GLY A 167 -3.03 -1.72 -5.90
CA GLY A 167 -3.56 -0.38 -6.21
C GLY A 167 -3.73 0.50 -4.97
N PRO A 168 -4.51 0.10 -3.96
CA PRO A 168 -4.76 0.91 -2.76
C PRO A 168 -3.47 1.31 -2.02
N ARG A 169 -2.49 0.40 -1.92
CA ARG A 169 -1.20 0.69 -1.27
C ARG A 169 -0.40 1.75 -2.03
N ARG A 170 -0.35 1.65 -3.36
CA ARG A 170 0.35 2.63 -4.22
C ARG A 170 -0.33 3.99 -4.14
N THR A 171 -1.67 4.03 -4.21
CA THR A 171 -2.45 5.26 -4.02
C THR A 171 -2.18 5.90 -2.67
N ALA A 172 -2.13 5.12 -1.58
CA ALA A 172 -1.84 5.64 -0.24
C ALA A 172 -0.45 6.30 -0.19
N GLY A 173 0.58 5.65 -0.73
CA GLY A 173 1.94 6.21 -0.80
C GLY A 173 2.00 7.51 -1.62
N ILE A 174 1.31 7.54 -2.76
CA ILE A 174 1.21 8.73 -3.60
C ILE A 174 0.53 9.88 -2.83
N LEU A 175 -0.64 9.64 -2.23
CA LEU A 175 -1.40 10.68 -1.54
C LEU A 175 -0.70 11.22 -0.29
N LEU A 176 0.08 10.37 0.37
CA LEU A 176 0.77 10.75 1.60
C LEU A 176 2.04 11.57 1.34
N ILE A 177 2.81 11.21 0.30
CA ILE A 177 4.16 11.77 0.10
C ILE A 177 4.22 12.78 -1.04
N THR A 178 3.48 12.58 -2.14
CA THR A 178 3.53 13.48 -3.30
C THR A 178 3.20 14.94 -2.94
N PRO A 179 2.23 15.24 -2.05
CA PRO A 179 1.96 16.62 -1.63
C PRO A 179 3.16 17.37 -1.05
N LEU A 180 4.11 16.68 -0.40
CA LEU A 180 5.32 17.31 0.14
C LEU A 180 6.22 17.91 -0.95
N PHE A 181 6.09 17.41 -2.18
CA PHE A 181 6.81 17.89 -3.35
C PHE A 181 6.04 18.97 -4.13
N MET A 182 4.74 19.11 -3.89
CA MET A 182 3.91 20.16 -4.50
C MET A 182 4.14 21.52 -3.84
N GLN A 183 3.67 22.58 -4.50
CA GLN A 183 3.67 23.92 -3.90
C GLN A 183 2.50 24.05 -2.92
N LEU A 184 2.82 24.13 -1.62
CA LEU A 184 1.83 24.40 -0.59
C LEU A 184 1.55 25.91 -0.45
N PRO A 185 0.41 26.31 0.13
CA PRO A 185 0.09 27.73 0.38
C PRO A 185 1.05 28.44 1.35
N GLU A 186 1.81 27.68 2.15
CA GLU A 186 2.67 28.22 3.19
C GLU A 186 3.95 28.84 2.63
N THR A 187 4.03 30.17 2.67
CA THR A 187 5.28 30.95 2.48
C THR A 187 5.37 32.00 3.59
N PRO A 188 6.47 32.07 4.37
CA PRO A 188 7.75 31.36 4.26
C PRO A 188 7.76 29.92 4.85
N PRO A 189 8.79 29.10 4.55
CA PRO A 189 8.90 27.74 5.09
C PRO A 189 8.93 27.76 6.62
N PRO A 190 8.12 26.91 7.28
CA PRO A 190 8.03 26.91 8.73
C PRO A 190 9.36 26.46 9.35
N ARG A 191 9.90 27.27 10.26
CA ARG A 191 11.11 26.91 11.03
C ARG A 191 10.76 25.81 12.03
N PHE A 192 11.65 24.84 12.17
CA PHE A 192 11.53 23.82 13.20
C PHE A 192 11.58 24.50 14.58
N SER A 193 10.64 24.14 15.44
CA SER A 193 10.48 24.70 16.79
C SER A 193 10.34 23.55 17.78
N PRO A 194 10.84 23.69 19.02
CA PRO A 194 10.65 22.67 20.06
C PRO A 194 9.16 22.36 20.28
N ARG A 195 8.27 23.33 20.06
CA ARG A 195 6.81 23.11 20.10
C ARG A 195 6.37 22.12 19.03
N ILE A 196 6.86 22.25 17.80
CA ILE A 196 6.55 21.32 16.69
C ILE A 196 7.10 19.94 17.03
N ALA A 197 8.34 19.87 17.54
CA ALA A 197 8.96 18.61 17.96
C ALA A 197 8.13 17.90 19.04
N ALA A 198 7.60 18.63 20.03
CA ALA A 198 6.76 18.09 21.08
C ALA A 198 5.45 17.50 20.54
N HIS A 199 4.79 18.17 19.58
CA HIS A 199 3.53 17.66 18.99
C HIS A 199 3.78 16.42 18.14
N MET A 200 4.81 16.47 17.27
CA MET A 200 5.19 15.31 16.45
C MET A 200 5.60 14.13 17.32
N SER A 201 6.43 14.34 18.34
CA SER A 201 6.84 13.26 19.24
C SER A 201 5.65 12.68 20.01
N ALA A 202 4.73 13.51 20.50
CA ALA A 202 3.51 13.02 21.14
C ALA A 202 2.69 12.13 20.19
N GLY A 203 2.48 12.55 18.94
CA GLY A 203 1.77 11.75 17.95
C GLY A 203 2.46 10.43 17.62
N LEU A 204 3.79 10.45 17.46
CA LEU A 204 4.58 9.25 17.21
C LEU A 204 4.61 8.30 18.42
N ILE A 205 4.64 8.82 19.65
CA ILE A 205 4.55 8.03 20.88
C ILE A 205 3.18 7.36 20.97
N VAL A 206 2.09 8.10 20.74
CA VAL A 206 0.73 7.53 20.72
C VAL A 206 0.61 6.44 19.67
N ALA A 207 1.08 6.69 18.44
CA ALA A 207 1.08 5.67 17.39
C ALA A 207 1.92 4.44 17.76
N SER A 208 3.10 4.64 18.35
CA SER A 208 3.98 3.54 18.79
C SER A 208 3.32 2.71 19.89
N LEU A 209 2.71 3.36 20.88
CA LEU A 209 1.97 2.68 21.93
C LEU A 209 0.84 1.84 21.34
N VAL A 210 0.05 2.38 20.42
CA VAL A 210 -1.11 1.65 19.85
C VAL A 210 -0.70 0.52 18.92
N PHE A 211 0.32 0.71 18.08
CA PHE A 211 0.67 -0.24 17.02
C PHE A 211 1.80 -1.19 17.37
N LEU A 212 2.64 -0.88 18.37
CA LEU A 212 3.76 -1.74 18.78
C LEU A 212 3.47 -2.49 20.08
N THR A 213 2.36 -2.18 20.79
CA THR A 213 1.96 -2.96 21.96
C THR A 213 0.79 -3.90 21.62
N ASN A 214 0.88 -5.14 22.11
CA ASN A 214 -0.16 -6.15 21.97
C ASN A 214 -1.20 -5.99 23.09
N GLN A 215 -2.06 -4.98 22.97
CA GLN A 215 -3.16 -4.78 23.89
C GLN A 215 -4.50 -5.07 23.22
N HIS A 216 -5.37 -5.80 23.91
CA HIS A 216 -6.71 -6.18 23.45
C HIS A 216 -7.72 -5.00 23.54
N PHE A 217 -7.23 -3.79 23.78
CA PHE A 217 -8.08 -2.61 23.93
C PHE A 217 -8.45 -2.01 22.57
N PRO A 218 -9.66 -1.44 22.41
CA PRO A 218 -10.12 -0.84 21.16
C PRO A 218 -9.49 0.55 20.90
N LEU A 219 -8.15 0.62 20.90
CA LEU A 219 -7.39 1.87 20.76
C LEU A 219 -7.10 2.25 19.30
N ALA A 220 -7.68 1.55 18.32
CA ALA A 220 -7.41 1.77 16.89
C ALA A 220 -7.70 3.20 16.40
N PHE A 221 -8.58 3.93 17.09
CA PHE A 221 -8.92 5.31 16.76
C PHE A 221 -8.04 6.35 17.47
N LEU A 222 -7.31 5.96 18.52
CA LEU A 222 -6.48 6.88 19.29
C LEU A 222 -5.36 7.55 18.46
N PRO A 223 -4.72 6.88 17.48
CA PRO A 223 -3.74 7.50 16.59
C PRO A 223 -4.30 8.62 15.68
N LEU A 224 -5.62 8.77 15.58
CA LEU A 224 -6.25 9.89 14.84
C LEU A 224 -6.26 11.19 15.64
N VAL A 225 -6.21 11.11 16.97
CA VAL A 225 -6.29 12.29 17.85
C VAL A 225 -5.09 13.23 17.66
N PRO A 226 -3.83 12.76 17.66
CA PRO A 226 -2.69 13.66 17.50
C PRO A 226 -2.69 14.44 16.19
N PRO A 227 -2.94 13.84 14.99
CA PRO A 227 -3.05 14.60 13.75
C PRO A 227 -4.15 15.66 13.75
N ILE A 228 -5.33 15.37 14.34
CA ILE A 228 -6.43 16.34 14.44
C ILE A 228 -6.00 17.54 15.30
N TRP A 229 -5.34 17.27 16.41
CA TRP A 229 -4.84 18.30 17.32
C TRP A 229 -3.69 19.11 16.69
N SER A 230 -2.72 18.40 16.10
CA SER A 230 -1.60 18.96 15.34
C SER A 230 -2.07 19.86 14.20
N ALA A 231 -3.14 19.51 13.49
CA ALA A 231 -3.68 20.33 12.41
C ALA A 231 -4.09 21.74 12.85
N LEU A 232 -4.38 21.95 14.14
CA LEU A 232 -4.71 23.27 14.69
C LEU A 232 -3.47 24.07 15.10
N LEU A 233 -2.32 23.42 15.28
CA LEU A 233 -1.18 23.99 16.01
C LEU A 233 0.13 24.01 15.23
N ILE A 234 0.30 23.10 14.26
CA ILE A 234 1.52 22.99 13.47
C ILE A 234 1.25 23.24 11.97
N PRO A 235 2.23 23.78 11.24
CA PRO A 235 2.15 23.95 9.80
C PRO A 235 1.91 22.62 9.07
N VAL A 236 1.19 22.68 7.94
CA VAL A 236 0.74 21.53 7.15
C VAL A 236 1.90 20.62 6.74
N ARG A 237 3.07 21.19 6.46
CA ARG A 237 4.26 20.40 6.09
C ARG A 237 4.71 19.45 7.20
N TRP A 238 4.68 19.90 8.44
CA TRP A 238 5.05 19.10 9.61
C TRP A 238 3.95 18.11 9.98
N LEU A 239 2.67 18.50 9.81
CA LEU A 239 1.54 17.58 9.95
C LEU A 239 1.63 16.42 8.95
N MET A 240 1.95 16.69 7.68
CA MET A 240 2.17 15.62 6.69
C MET A 240 3.34 14.71 7.08
N ALA A 241 4.43 15.28 7.61
CA ALA A 241 5.56 14.48 8.10
C ALA A 241 5.16 13.60 9.31
N GLU A 242 4.34 14.12 10.22
CA GLU A 242 3.78 13.37 11.34
C GLU A 242 2.89 12.23 10.84
N MET A 243 1.98 12.50 9.90
CA MET A 243 1.13 11.47 9.29
C MET A 243 1.94 10.38 8.59
N ILE A 244 3.06 10.72 7.94
CA ILE A 244 4.01 9.75 7.37
C ILE A 244 4.61 8.88 8.46
N GLY A 245 5.05 9.47 9.57
CA GLY A 245 5.63 8.72 10.69
C GLY A 245 4.61 7.78 11.35
N ILE A 246 3.38 8.26 11.59
CA ILE A 246 2.28 7.45 12.12
C ILE A 246 1.96 6.30 11.18
N ALA A 247 1.84 6.57 9.87
CA ALA A 247 1.60 5.53 8.87
C ALA A 247 2.73 4.49 8.86
N ALA A 248 4.00 4.91 8.92
CA ALA A 248 5.14 4.00 8.95
C ALA A 248 5.12 3.09 10.20
N ILE A 249 4.84 3.66 11.37
CA ILE A 249 4.71 2.90 12.63
C ILE A 249 3.54 1.91 12.54
N ALA A 250 2.38 2.35 12.06
CA ALA A 250 1.20 1.49 11.89
C ALA A 250 1.46 0.33 10.94
N SER A 251 2.17 0.61 9.83
CA SER A 251 2.56 -0.40 8.84
C SER A 251 3.49 -1.43 9.45
N TYR A 252 4.52 -0.98 10.17
CA TYR A 252 5.50 -1.85 10.79
C TYR A 252 4.90 -2.69 11.94
N GLY A 253 4.08 -2.07 12.79
CA GLY A 253 3.34 -2.77 13.84
C GLY A 253 2.47 -3.88 13.26
N SER A 254 1.64 -3.53 12.26
CA SER A 254 0.75 -4.50 11.59
C SER A 254 1.53 -5.64 10.91
N ALA A 255 2.66 -5.32 10.28
CA ALA A 255 3.54 -6.31 9.65
C ALA A 255 4.16 -7.26 10.68
N SER A 256 4.61 -6.74 11.82
CA SER A 256 5.22 -7.52 12.89
C SER A 256 4.21 -8.29 13.76
N GLY A 257 2.93 -8.30 13.37
CA GLY A 257 1.88 -9.00 14.11
C GLY A 257 1.39 -8.26 15.37
N HIS A 258 1.72 -6.97 15.50
CA HIS A 258 1.33 -6.12 16.63
C HIS A 258 0.19 -5.16 16.26
N GLY A 259 -0.54 -4.74 17.29
CA GLY A 259 -1.57 -3.71 17.17
C GLY A 259 -2.88 -4.19 16.53
N PRO A 260 -3.85 -3.27 16.39
CA PRO A 260 -5.22 -3.62 16.02
C PRO A 260 -5.37 -4.15 14.59
N PHE A 261 -4.41 -3.86 13.71
CA PHE A 261 -4.44 -4.29 12.31
C PHE A 261 -3.40 -5.38 11.99
N ALA A 262 -2.89 -6.07 13.01
CA ALA A 262 -2.04 -7.24 12.81
C ALA A 262 -2.73 -8.25 11.90
N PHE A 263 -1.98 -8.82 10.93
CA PHE A 263 -2.52 -9.80 9.98
C PHE A 263 -3.10 -11.04 10.66
N ILE A 264 -2.61 -11.38 11.85
CA ILE A 264 -3.13 -12.48 12.68
C ILE A 264 -4.54 -12.20 13.21
N ASN A 265 -4.87 -10.93 13.51
CA ASN A 265 -6.18 -10.49 14.00
C ASN A 265 -7.21 -10.39 12.87
N LEU A 266 -6.75 -10.22 11.62
CA LEU A 266 -7.58 -10.27 10.41
C LEU A 266 -7.78 -11.71 9.88
N GLY A 267 -7.33 -12.72 10.64
CA GLY A 267 -7.14 -14.10 10.20
C GLY A 267 -8.30 -14.71 9.42
N ALA A 268 -7.98 -15.47 8.36
CA ALA A 268 -8.77 -16.46 7.59
C ALA A 268 -10.22 -16.15 7.13
N ALA A 269 -10.88 -15.14 7.67
CA ALA A 269 -12.27 -14.78 7.42
C ALA A 269 -12.40 -13.47 6.61
N GLY A 270 -11.30 -12.75 6.39
CA GLY A 270 -11.31 -11.44 5.71
C GLY A 270 -11.00 -11.45 4.21
N GLY A 271 -10.66 -12.58 3.57
CA GLY A 271 -10.21 -12.52 2.17
C GLY A 271 -9.88 -13.84 1.45
N GLY A 272 -10.51 -14.96 1.81
CA GLY A 272 -10.29 -16.22 1.11
C GLY A 272 -11.58 -17.02 0.98
N CYS A 273 -12.08 -17.17 -0.24
CA CYS A 273 -12.84 -18.36 -0.59
C CYS A 273 -11.96 -19.57 -0.24
N HIS A 274 -12.34 -20.28 0.81
CA HIS A 274 -11.76 -21.57 1.15
C HIS A 274 -12.06 -22.52 -0.04
N PRO A 275 -11.09 -23.13 -0.74
CA PRO A 275 -11.39 -24.35 -1.47
C PRO A 275 -11.84 -25.37 -0.42
N PRO A 276 -12.93 -26.13 -0.64
CA PRO A 276 -13.48 -27.01 0.38
C PRO A 276 -12.39 -27.95 0.86
N SER A 277 -12.04 -27.83 2.15
CA SER A 277 -11.18 -28.80 2.79
C SER A 277 -11.88 -30.15 2.69
N LEU A 278 -11.20 -31.08 2.01
CA LEU A 278 -11.53 -32.50 2.05
C LEU A 278 -11.58 -32.90 3.53
N ARG A 279 -12.81 -33.04 4.03
CA ARG A 279 -13.12 -33.69 5.29
C ARG A 279 -12.69 -35.15 5.13
N SER A 280 -11.45 -35.46 5.48
CA SER A 280 -10.98 -36.82 5.71
C SER A 280 -11.80 -37.40 6.85
N GLY A 281 -12.94 -37.98 6.51
CA GLY A 281 -13.74 -38.81 7.37
C GLY A 281 -13.02 -40.13 7.58
N HIS A 282 -12.06 -40.16 8.50
CA HIS A 282 -11.58 -41.42 9.08
C HIS A 282 -12.65 -41.97 10.03
N GLY A 283 -13.73 -42.51 9.45
CA GLY A 283 -14.63 -43.45 10.10
C GLY A 283 -14.13 -44.86 9.85
N ARG A 284 -13.30 -45.40 10.75
CA ARG A 284 -12.97 -46.83 10.80
C ARG A 284 -14.26 -47.62 11.06
N ILE A 285 -14.86 -48.20 10.03
CA ILE A 285 -15.84 -49.28 10.20
C ILE A 285 -15.05 -50.56 10.49
N ARG A 286 -15.17 -51.00 11.75
CA ARG A 286 -14.63 -52.24 12.30
C ARG A 286 -15.53 -53.38 11.81
N ALA A 287 -15.16 -54.06 10.74
CA ALA A 287 -15.79 -55.31 10.33
C ALA A 287 -15.27 -56.45 11.23
N GLY A 288 -16.04 -56.78 12.26
CA GLY A 288 -15.89 -57.99 13.05
C GLY A 288 -17.24 -58.70 13.08
N ALA A 289 -17.44 -59.66 12.17
CA ALA A 289 -18.62 -60.52 12.15
C ALA A 289 -18.15 -61.97 12.02
N GLY A 290 -18.12 -62.64 13.16
CA GLY A 290 -17.95 -64.07 13.28
C GLY A 290 -18.57 -64.51 14.61
N THR A 291 -19.83 -64.93 14.57
CA THR A 291 -20.45 -65.90 15.49
C THR A 291 -21.90 -66.15 15.08
N ASP A 292 -22.02 -67.23 14.32
CA ASP A 292 -22.99 -68.32 14.38
C ASP A 292 -24.12 -68.31 15.44
N ARG A 293 -25.29 -68.77 14.95
CA ARG A 293 -26.34 -69.58 15.60
C ARG A 293 -27.36 -68.99 16.60
N ARG A 294 -28.62 -69.17 16.15
CA ARG A 294 -29.76 -69.84 16.80
C ARG A 294 -30.78 -68.99 17.58
N ALA A 295 -31.97 -68.95 16.95
CA ALA A 295 -33.20 -69.58 17.42
C ALA A 295 -34.31 -68.68 17.99
N ARG A 296 -35.53 -69.00 17.50
CA ARG A 296 -36.87 -68.77 18.07
C ARG A 296 -37.33 -67.32 18.13
N ALA A 297 -38.61 -67.01 18.02
CA ALA A 297 -39.80 -67.68 17.52
C ALA A 297 -40.90 -66.61 17.63
N ASP A 298 -41.83 -66.64 16.68
CA ASP A 298 -43.27 -66.45 16.93
C ASP A 298 -43.85 -65.03 17.10
N ARG A 299 -45.07 -64.91 16.54
CA ARG A 299 -46.16 -63.94 16.77
C ARG A 299 -46.30 -62.69 15.88
N SER A 300 -46.92 -62.94 14.73
CA SER A 300 -48.23 -62.39 14.28
C SER A 300 -48.84 -61.16 14.98
N GLY A 301 -49.23 -60.15 14.18
CA GLY A 301 -50.28 -59.18 14.51
C GLY A 301 -50.23 -57.86 13.69
N PRO A 302 -51.26 -57.51 12.88
CA PRO A 302 -51.21 -56.38 11.93
C PRO A 302 -52.10 -55.18 12.37
N PRO A 303 -52.51 -54.26 11.48
CA PRO A 303 -52.07 -52.87 11.40
C PRO A 303 -53.09 -51.85 11.96
N HIS A 304 -52.67 -50.62 12.28
CA HIS A 304 -53.62 -49.51 12.45
C HIS A 304 -53.18 -48.20 11.79
N ARG A 305 -54.03 -47.74 10.87
CA ARG A 305 -54.17 -46.39 10.31
C ARG A 305 -54.44 -45.35 11.40
N GLN A 306 -53.96 -44.12 11.19
CA GLN A 306 -54.66 -42.83 11.32
C GLN A 306 -53.66 -41.73 10.90
N ARG A 307 -53.72 -41.12 9.71
CA ARG A 307 -54.62 -40.06 9.20
C ARG A 307 -54.84 -38.87 10.16
N THR A 308 -54.44 -37.71 9.64
CA THR A 308 -55.00 -36.34 9.76
C THR A 308 -54.86 -35.57 11.06
N ALA A 309 -54.11 -34.45 11.02
CA ALA A 309 -54.61 -33.10 11.35
C ALA A 309 -53.63 -31.99 10.88
N VAL A 310 -53.99 -31.34 9.78
CA VAL A 310 -53.87 -29.88 9.52
C VAL A 310 -55.04 -29.23 10.30
N PRO A 311 -54.99 -28.03 10.95
CA PRO A 311 -54.70 -26.71 10.36
C PRO A 311 -53.89 -25.74 11.26
N ALA A 312 -53.08 -24.83 10.70
CA ALA A 312 -53.36 -23.46 10.22
C ALA A 312 -53.41 -22.37 11.32
N GLN A 313 -53.00 -21.17 10.89
CA GLN A 313 -53.01 -19.85 11.56
C GLN A 313 -51.78 -19.61 12.44
N LEU A 314 -50.96 -18.56 12.26
CA LEU A 314 -51.05 -17.30 11.51
C LEU A 314 -49.66 -16.92 10.97
#